data_AF-A0A8T2HZL3-F1
#
_entry.id   AF-A0A8T2HZL3-F1
#
_cell.length_a   1.000
_cell.length_b   1.000
_cell.length_c   1.000
_cell.angle_alpha   90.00
_cell.angle_beta   90.00
_cell.angle_gamma   90.00
#
_symmetry.space_group_name_H-M   'P 1'
#
loop_
_entity.id
_entity.type
_entity.pdbx_description
1 polymer ?
#
loop_
_entity_poly.entity_id
_entity_poly.type
_entity_poly.pdbx_seq_one_letter_code
_entity_poly.pdbx_strand_id
1 'polypeptide(L)'
;MITYEEFASAASKLQTLALEWKWIDSTNTHLPSSLGQGYLERISIRQAGNGVPCSCLEKEETEEDDLSGSTPPAPLALISWRIHVCYSHSYREPVLYFQTTEQSGTPLPFNRILKELENDEPKFSNKQTNNNTGGLDIQKLDLLSISQEDHPVLHTPFYMLHPCKTGEIMASLASENKEMQQNSSTPPRLPASQPAEQGSFNLCNSKLKYLLAWLCVAGRPLGVAPNTLEYVAMLNSGA
;
A
#
# COMPACT_ATOMS: atom_id res chain seq x y z
N MET A 1 2.57 -6.38 16.87
CA MET A 1 1.40 -7.09 16.33
C MET A 1 0.14 -6.36 16.75
N ILE A 2 -0.83 -6.25 15.85
CA ILE A 2 -2.10 -5.53 16.01
C ILE A 2 -3.26 -6.54 15.94
N THR A 3 -4.32 -6.37 16.74
CA THR A 3 -5.53 -7.22 16.62
C THR A 3 -6.40 -6.78 15.45
N TYR A 4 -7.40 -7.58 15.08
CA TYR A 4 -8.36 -7.19 14.05
C TYR A 4 -9.15 -5.94 14.46
N GLU A 5 -9.61 -5.86 15.70
CA GLU A 5 -10.40 -4.73 16.23
C GLU A 5 -9.57 -3.45 16.24
N GLU A 6 -8.29 -3.55 16.63
CA GLU A 6 -7.35 -2.44 16.58
C GLU A 6 -7.08 -1.98 15.14
N PHE A 7 -6.93 -2.93 14.20
CA PHE A 7 -6.80 -2.64 12.78
C PHE A 7 -8.05 -1.95 12.23
N ALA A 8 -9.24 -2.50 12.48
CA ALA A 8 -10.51 -1.95 12.03
C ALA A 8 -10.73 -0.53 12.57
N SER A 9 -10.44 -0.30 13.85
CA SER A 9 -10.51 1.03 14.47
C SER A 9 -9.52 2.01 13.83
N ALA A 10 -8.27 1.59 13.59
CA ALA A 10 -7.26 2.41 12.92
C ALA A 10 -7.65 2.72 11.46
N ALA A 11 -8.25 1.76 10.77
CA ALA A 11 -8.71 1.89 9.40
C ALA A 11 -9.89 2.85 9.26
N SER A 12 -10.90 2.74 10.13
CA SER A 12 -12.01 3.71 10.17
C SER A 12 -11.50 5.13 10.42
N LYS A 13 -10.48 5.30 11.28
CA LYS A 13 -9.84 6.61 11.48
C LYS A 13 -9.07 7.08 10.24
N LEU A 14 -8.32 6.19 9.59
CA LEU A 14 -7.59 6.53 8.37
C LEU A 14 -8.52 7.09 7.30
N GLN A 15 -9.70 6.49 7.09
CA GLN A 15 -10.71 7.01 6.17
C GLN A 15 -11.13 8.46 6.47
N THR A 16 -11.24 8.83 7.75
CA THR A 16 -11.60 10.22 8.13
C THR A 16 -10.50 11.23 7.85
N LEU A 17 -9.24 10.77 7.78
CA LEU A 17 -8.06 11.62 7.60
C LEU A 17 -7.57 11.65 6.15
N ALA A 18 -7.81 10.58 5.40
CA ALA A 18 -7.37 10.39 4.02
C ALA A 18 -8.58 10.04 3.14
N LEU A 19 -9.10 11.04 2.42
CA LEU A 19 -10.31 10.91 1.59
C LEU A 19 -10.20 9.86 0.47
N GLU A 20 -8.98 9.41 0.14
CA GLU A 20 -8.74 8.39 -0.88
C GLU A 20 -9.02 6.96 -0.39
N TRP A 21 -9.04 6.74 0.94
CA TRP A 21 -9.28 5.43 1.54
C TRP A 21 -10.71 5.34 2.06
N LYS A 22 -11.37 4.22 1.78
CA LYS A 22 -12.73 3.92 2.23
C LYS A 22 -12.73 2.63 3.04
N TRP A 23 -13.26 2.66 4.26
CA TRP A 23 -13.53 1.43 5.01
C TRP A 23 -14.78 0.74 4.45
N ILE A 24 -14.67 -0.56 4.19
CA ILE A 24 -15.76 -1.42 3.75
C ILE A 24 -15.94 -2.53 4.78
N ASP A 25 -17.09 -2.52 5.43
CA ASP A 25 -17.51 -3.58 6.34
C ASP A 25 -18.20 -4.70 5.54
N SER A 26 -17.73 -5.93 5.72
CA SER A 26 -18.26 -7.09 5.01
C SER A 26 -19.68 -7.46 5.42
N THR A 27 -20.15 -7.00 6.58
CA THR A 27 -21.57 -7.13 6.97
C THR A 27 -22.51 -6.39 6.01
N ASN A 28 -22.00 -5.38 5.29
CA ASN A 28 -22.74 -4.67 4.25
C ASN A 28 -22.58 -5.31 2.86
N THR A 29 -21.77 -6.37 2.73
CA THR A 29 -21.66 -7.12 1.48
C THR A 29 -22.66 -8.28 1.50
N HIS A 30 -23.35 -8.55 0.39
CA HIS A 30 -24.30 -9.66 0.28
C HIS A 30 -23.65 -11.05 0.32
N LEU A 31 -22.40 -11.15 0.80
CA LEU A 31 -21.62 -12.39 0.84
C LEU A 31 -21.77 -13.05 2.23
N PRO A 32 -22.32 -14.27 2.31
CA PRO A 32 -22.59 -14.94 3.58
C PRO A 32 -21.34 -15.49 4.30
N SER A 33 -20.16 -15.50 3.64
CA SER A 33 -18.94 -16.14 4.12
C SER A 33 -17.97 -15.21 4.86
N SER A 34 -18.16 -13.90 4.77
CA SER A 34 -17.30 -12.91 5.39
C SER A 34 -17.78 -12.62 6.82
N LEU A 35 -17.34 -13.43 7.77
CA LEU A 35 -17.75 -13.37 9.16
C LEU A 35 -17.27 -12.06 9.84
N GLY A 36 -18.01 -10.96 9.67
CA GLY A 36 -17.80 -9.69 10.41
C GLY A 36 -16.46 -8.98 10.16
N GLN A 37 -15.77 -9.29 9.06
CA GLN A 37 -14.50 -8.66 8.72
C GLN A 37 -14.69 -7.40 7.87
N GLY A 38 -13.65 -6.59 7.71
CA GLY A 38 -13.68 -5.40 6.87
C GLY A 38 -12.32 -5.13 6.28
N TYR A 39 -12.28 -4.28 5.26
CA TYR A 39 -11.05 -3.91 4.56
C TYR A 39 -11.09 -2.44 4.16
N LEU A 40 -9.91 -1.85 4.00
CA LEU A 40 -9.78 -0.54 3.37
C LEU A 40 -9.70 -0.70 1.87
N GLU A 41 -10.41 0.12 1.12
CA GLU A 41 -10.34 0.21 -0.34
C GLU A 41 -9.79 1.58 -0.75
N ARG A 42 -8.87 1.57 -1.72
CA ARG A 42 -8.46 2.74 -2.47
C ARG A 42 -8.43 2.38 -3.94
N ILE A 43 -8.98 3.27 -4.77
CA ILE A 43 -8.90 3.16 -6.23
C ILE A 43 -7.99 4.28 -6.71
N SER A 44 -7.04 3.95 -7.58
CA SER A 44 -6.08 4.88 -8.17
C SER A 44 -6.08 4.70 -9.68
N ILE A 45 -6.17 5.79 -10.44
CA ILE A 45 -6.07 5.76 -11.90
C ILE A 45 -4.71 6.32 -12.29
N ARG A 46 -3.94 5.57 -13.07
CA ARG A 46 -2.57 5.91 -13.46
C ARG A 46 -2.41 5.86 -14.96
N GLN A 47 -1.50 6.66 -15.48
CA GLN A 47 -1.04 6.52 -16.86
C GLN A 47 -0.15 5.28 -16.96
N ALA A 48 -0.38 4.47 -17.97
CA ALA A 48 0.52 3.36 -18.30
C ALA A 48 1.89 3.92 -18.70
N GLY A 49 2.96 3.20 -18.38
CA GLY A 49 4.32 3.58 -18.77
C GLY A 49 4.48 3.78 -20.29
N ASN A 50 5.40 4.68 -20.68
CA ASN A 50 5.70 4.95 -22.09
C ASN A 50 6.08 3.66 -22.86
N GLY A 51 5.52 3.48 -24.06
CA GLY A 51 5.85 2.36 -24.95
C GLY A 51 4.94 1.13 -24.82
N VAL A 52 3.82 1.25 -24.11
CA VAL A 52 2.96 0.11 -23.82
C VAL A 52 1.52 0.35 -24.33
N PRO A 53 1.13 -0.24 -25.48
CA PRO A 53 -0.20 -0.01 -26.05
C PRO A 53 -1.31 -0.64 -25.18
N CYS A 54 -2.44 0.08 -25.09
CA CYS A 54 -3.73 -0.45 -24.61
C CYS A 54 -4.11 -1.63 -25.50
N SER A 55 -4.61 -2.74 -24.94
CA SER A 55 -5.21 -3.79 -25.78
C SER A 55 -6.42 -3.29 -26.59
N CYS A 56 -6.98 -2.18 -26.12
CA CYS A 56 -8.12 -1.42 -26.64
C CYS A 56 -7.87 -0.73 -27.99
N LEU A 57 -6.60 -0.53 -28.35
CA LEU A 57 -6.22 0.02 -29.65
C LEU A 57 -6.07 -1.15 -30.60
N GLU A 58 -7.20 -1.68 -31.07
CA GLU A 58 -7.19 -2.46 -32.30
C GLU A 58 -6.48 -1.60 -33.34
N LYS A 59 -5.41 -2.13 -33.92
CA LYS A 59 -4.85 -1.55 -35.13
C LYS A 59 -5.96 -1.63 -36.15
N GLU A 60 -6.62 -0.51 -36.46
CA GLU A 60 -7.26 -0.39 -37.75
C GLU A 60 -6.13 -0.65 -38.76
N GLU A 61 -6.17 -1.82 -39.40
CA GLU A 61 -5.37 -2.11 -40.58
C GLU A 61 -5.86 -1.15 -41.67
N THR A 62 -5.38 0.08 -41.63
CA THR A 62 -5.44 0.95 -42.80
C THR A 62 -4.42 0.41 -43.78
N GLU A 63 -4.95 -0.29 -44.78
CA GLU A 63 -4.24 -0.60 -46.02
C GLU A 63 -3.49 0.64 -46.51
N GLU A 64 -2.25 0.40 -46.89
CA GLU A 64 -1.24 1.41 -47.22
C GLU A 64 -1.74 2.33 -48.35
N ASP A 65 -1.86 3.63 -48.06
CA ASP A 65 -1.74 4.65 -49.10
C ASP A 65 -0.99 5.88 -48.56
N ASP A 66 0.00 6.30 -49.34
CA ASP A 66 1.01 7.32 -49.07
C ASP A 66 0.44 8.62 -48.48
N LEU A 67 0.90 9.05 -47.30
CA LEU A 67 1.11 10.47 -46.96
C LEU A 67 1.76 10.64 -45.59
N SER A 68 2.84 11.44 -45.54
CA SER A 68 3.58 11.84 -44.34
C SER A 68 2.73 12.70 -43.40
N GLY A 69 1.82 12.07 -42.66
CA GLY A 69 1.08 12.68 -41.57
C GLY A 69 1.74 12.34 -40.25
N SER A 70 2.18 13.36 -39.50
CA SER A 70 2.53 13.24 -38.09
C SER A 70 1.38 12.54 -37.35
N THR A 71 1.54 11.26 -37.02
CA THR A 71 0.56 10.52 -36.24
C THR A 71 0.35 11.26 -34.92
N PRO A 72 -0.89 11.61 -34.54
CA PRO A 72 -1.14 12.21 -33.23
C PRO A 72 -0.61 11.25 -32.16
N PRO A 73 0.04 11.75 -31.08
CA PRO A 73 0.49 10.88 -30.01
C PRO A 73 -0.69 10.05 -29.52
N ALA A 74 -0.55 8.73 -29.56
CA ALA A 74 -1.60 7.82 -29.12
C ALA A 74 -2.11 8.26 -27.73
N PRO A 75 -3.43 8.24 -27.48
CA PRO A 75 -3.98 8.65 -26.20
C PRO A 75 -3.30 7.86 -25.08
N LEU A 76 -2.89 8.58 -24.01
CA LEU A 76 -2.22 7.97 -22.88
C LEU A 76 -3.15 6.90 -22.26
N ALA A 77 -2.75 5.64 -22.33
CA ALA A 77 -3.52 4.54 -21.78
C ALA A 77 -3.61 4.71 -20.26
N LEU A 78 -4.82 4.56 -19.68
CA LEU A 78 -5.02 4.60 -18.24
C LEU A 78 -5.26 3.20 -17.67
N ILE A 79 -4.74 2.98 -16.47
CA ILE A 79 -4.88 1.75 -15.71
C ILE A 79 -5.56 2.09 -14.39
N SER A 80 -6.63 1.38 -14.06
CA SER A 80 -7.28 1.44 -12.76
C SER A 80 -6.63 0.41 -11.84
N TRP A 81 -6.17 0.86 -10.69
CA TRP A 81 -5.64 0.06 -9.60
C TRP A 81 -6.65 0.05 -8.47
N ARG A 82 -7.23 -1.11 -8.19
CA ARG A 82 -8.11 -1.33 -7.03
C ARG A 82 -7.29 -2.02 -5.95
N ILE A 83 -7.07 -1.33 -4.85
CA ILE A 83 -6.14 -1.74 -3.79
C ILE A 83 -6.90 -1.89 -2.49
N HIS A 84 -6.80 -3.07 -1.89
CA HIS A 84 -7.44 -3.41 -0.62
C HIS A 84 -6.40 -3.69 0.46
N VAL A 85 -6.61 -3.16 1.67
CA VAL A 85 -5.86 -3.56 2.87
C VAL A 85 -6.78 -4.43 3.72
N CYS A 86 -6.42 -5.71 3.84
CA CYS A 86 -7.13 -6.69 4.64
C CYS A 86 -6.33 -7.04 5.90
N TYR A 87 -7.00 -7.55 6.93
CA TYR A 87 -6.31 -8.12 8.09
C TYR A 87 -6.04 -9.62 7.89
N SER A 88 -4.81 -10.08 8.09
CA SER A 88 -4.51 -11.51 8.15
C SER A 88 -4.45 -11.99 9.59
N HIS A 89 -5.28 -12.97 9.92
CA HIS A 89 -5.29 -13.62 11.23
C HIS A 89 -4.04 -14.48 11.46
N SER A 90 -3.50 -15.08 10.40
CA SER A 90 -2.31 -15.94 10.48
C SER A 90 -1.05 -15.12 10.77
N TYR A 91 -0.87 -13.99 10.07
CA TYR A 91 0.29 -13.11 10.26
C TYR A 91 0.08 -12.05 11.36
N ARG A 92 -1.17 -11.82 11.77
CA ARG A 92 -1.58 -10.79 12.76
C ARG A 92 -1.14 -9.39 12.36
N GLU A 93 -1.26 -9.11 11.07
CA GLU A 93 -0.89 -7.84 10.46
C GLU A 93 -1.74 -7.54 9.22
N PRO A 94 -1.76 -6.27 8.75
CA PRO A 94 -2.42 -5.92 7.51
C PRO A 94 -1.68 -6.50 6.29
N VAL A 95 -2.43 -6.81 5.24
CA VAL A 95 -1.93 -7.40 3.99
C VAL A 95 -2.56 -6.65 2.81
N LEU A 96 -1.76 -6.34 1.80
CA LEU A 96 -2.22 -5.69 0.57
C LEU A 96 -2.70 -6.72 -0.45
N TYR A 97 -3.89 -6.47 -0.97
CA TYR A 97 -4.46 -7.13 -2.12
C TYR A 97 -4.69 -6.08 -3.20
N PHE A 98 -4.53 -6.43 -4.47
CA PHE A 98 -4.85 -5.53 -5.56
C PHE A 98 -5.33 -6.23 -6.82
N GLN A 99 -6.05 -5.47 -7.64
CA GLN A 99 -6.44 -5.79 -9.00
C GLN A 99 -6.13 -4.60 -9.90
N THR A 100 -5.89 -4.88 -11.18
CA THR A 100 -5.66 -3.86 -12.19
C THR A 100 -6.54 -4.10 -13.39
N THR A 101 -7.12 -3.03 -13.95
CA THR A 101 -7.91 -3.10 -15.19
C THR A 101 -7.54 -1.98 -16.14
N GLU A 102 -7.57 -2.26 -17.44
CA GLU A 102 -7.49 -1.24 -18.48
C GLU A 102 -8.78 -0.39 -18.51
N GLN A 103 -8.78 0.70 -19.29
CA GLN A 103 -9.99 1.52 -19.51
C GLN A 103 -11.17 0.71 -20.06
N SER A 104 -10.90 -0.36 -20.80
CA SER A 104 -11.91 -1.29 -21.31
C SER A 104 -12.56 -2.17 -20.22
N GLY A 105 -12.02 -2.16 -19.00
CA GLY A 105 -12.41 -3.06 -17.90
C GLY A 105 -11.68 -4.41 -17.91
N THR A 106 -10.83 -4.67 -18.92
CA THR A 106 -10.07 -5.92 -19.02
C THR A 106 -8.96 -5.98 -17.96
N PRO A 107 -8.82 -7.08 -17.19
CA PRO A 107 -7.72 -7.23 -16.24
C PRO A 107 -6.36 -7.22 -16.94
N LEU A 108 -5.36 -6.56 -16.34
CA LEU A 108 -4.01 -6.59 -16.92
C LEU A 108 -3.38 -7.97 -16.71
N PRO A 109 -2.64 -8.50 -17.69
CA PRO A 109 -1.88 -9.73 -17.50
C PRO A 109 -0.70 -9.48 -16.53
N PHE A 110 -0.29 -10.50 -15.79
CA PHE A 110 0.70 -10.38 -14.71
C PHE A 110 2.03 -9.76 -15.15
N ASN A 111 2.53 -10.12 -16.34
CA ASN A 111 3.76 -9.54 -16.90
C ASN A 111 3.66 -8.03 -17.16
N ARG A 112 2.46 -7.52 -17.46
CA ARG A 112 2.20 -6.09 -17.62
C ARG A 112 2.19 -5.40 -16.25
N ILE A 113 1.53 -6.00 -15.26
CA ILE A 113 1.52 -5.50 -13.89
C ILE A 113 2.96 -5.29 -13.37
N LEU A 114 3.85 -6.28 -13.55
CA LEU A 114 5.25 -6.16 -13.13
C LEU A 114 5.96 -4.96 -13.78
N LYS A 115 5.77 -4.75 -15.09
CA LYS A 115 6.35 -3.59 -15.80
C LYS A 115 5.80 -2.26 -15.28
N GLU A 116 4.52 -2.18 -14.96
CA GLU A 116 3.95 -0.95 -14.40
C GLU A 116 4.50 -0.66 -13.00
N LEU A 117 4.65 -1.68 -12.15
CA LEU A 117 5.30 -1.56 -10.83
C LEU A 117 6.79 -1.18 -10.96
N GLU A 118 7.45 -1.54 -12.05
CA GLU A 118 8.81 -1.09 -12.36
C GLU A 118 8.86 0.41 -12.70
N ASN A 119 7.86 0.92 -13.43
CA ASN A 119 7.80 2.29 -13.93
C ASN A 119 7.37 3.33 -12.89
N ASP A 120 6.49 2.96 -11.95
CA ASP A 120 5.90 3.86 -10.94
C ASP A 120 6.88 4.29 -9.81
N GLU A 121 8.18 4.03 -9.95
CA GLU A 121 9.18 4.36 -8.93
C GLU A 121 9.36 5.87 -8.72
N PRO A 122 9.21 6.37 -7.47
CA PRO A 122 9.88 7.60 -7.11
C PRO A 122 11.39 7.33 -7.14
N LYS A 123 12.15 8.17 -7.85
CA LYS A 123 13.62 8.18 -7.92
C LYS A 123 14.25 8.49 -6.54
N PHE A 124 14.04 7.67 -5.53
CA PHE A 124 14.81 7.72 -4.28
C PHE A 124 16.09 6.90 -4.47
N SER A 125 16.88 7.32 -5.46
CA SER A 125 18.23 6.85 -5.66
C SER A 125 19.09 7.38 -4.51
N ASN A 126 19.15 6.66 -3.40
CA ASN A 126 20.38 6.65 -2.61
C ASN A 126 21.41 5.93 -3.47
N LYS A 127 22.09 6.74 -4.29
CA LYS A 127 23.16 6.33 -5.18
C LYS A 127 24.37 5.95 -4.32
N GLN A 128 24.31 4.79 -3.69
CA GLN A 128 25.48 4.10 -3.18
C GLN A 128 25.73 2.91 -4.11
N THR A 129 26.38 3.28 -5.21
CA THR A 129 27.00 2.44 -6.24
C THR A 129 27.55 1.14 -5.69
N ASN A 130 27.35 0.04 -6.44
CA ASN A 130 28.40 -0.92 -6.80
C ASN A 130 28.02 -1.64 -8.11
N ASN A 131 28.48 -1.06 -9.22
CA ASN A 131 29.00 -1.70 -10.43
C ASN A 131 28.23 -2.86 -11.12
N ASN A 132 27.85 -2.59 -12.37
CA ASN A 132 27.81 -3.53 -13.50
C ASN A 132 26.77 -4.67 -13.54
N THR A 133 25.50 -4.36 -13.32
CA THR A 133 24.43 -5.09 -14.02
C THR A 133 23.25 -4.18 -14.25
N GLY A 134 22.82 -4.02 -15.52
CA GLY A 134 21.58 -3.35 -15.88
C GLY A 134 20.36 -4.18 -15.46
N GLY A 135 20.17 -4.34 -14.15
CA GLY A 135 19.09 -5.10 -13.54
C GLY A 135 18.57 -4.34 -12.33
N LEU A 136 17.26 -4.39 -12.14
CA LEU A 136 16.52 -3.83 -11.01
C LEU A 136 17.31 -3.94 -9.69
N ASP A 137 17.26 -2.89 -8.87
CA ASP A 137 17.74 -2.92 -7.48
C ASP A 137 17.20 -4.19 -6.79
N ILE A 138 18.10 -5.10 -6.44
CA ILE A 138 17.79 -6.41 -5.83
C ILE A 138 16.94 -6.24 -4.56
N GLN A 139 17.10 -5.13 -3.84
CA GLN A 139 16.32 -4.77 -2.65
C GLN A 139 14.83 -4.48 -2.92
N LYS A 140 14.46 -4.08 -4.15
CA LYS A 140 13.08 -3.75 -4.55
C LYS A 140 12.26 -5.00 -4.89
N LEU A 141 12.87 -5.95 -5.60
CA LEU A 141 12.21 -7.22 -5.94
C LEU A 141 12.06 -8.12 -4.71
N ASP A 142 12.99 -8.02 -3.76
CA ASP A 142 12.93 -8.71 -2.47
C ASP A 142 11.73 -8.30 -1.60
N LEU A 143 11.15 -7.10 -1.83
CA LEU A 143 9.93 -6.64 -1.16
C LEU A 143 8.64 -7.14 -1.84
N LEU A 144 8.71 -7.47 -3.13
CA LEU A 144 7.57 -7.78 -3.98
C LEU A 144 7.38 -9.29 -4.17
N SER A 145 7.16 -10.01 -3.08
CA SER A 145 6.66 -11.38 -3.17
C SER A 145 5.16 -11.33 -3.50
N ILE A 146 4.81 -11.31 -4.79
CA ILE A 146 3.42 -11.26 -5.27
C ILE A 146 2.94 -12.67 -5.62
N SER A 147 1.78 -13.07 -5.10
CA SER A 147 1.05 -14.27 -5.54
C SER A 147 -0.39 -13.93 -5.91
N GLN A 148 -1.06 -14.82 -6.64
CA GLN A 148 -2.50 -14.70 -6.89
C GLN A 148 -3.23 -15.55 -5.84
N GLU A 149 -4.10 -14.91 -5.06
CA GLU A 149 -4.84 -15.52 -3.95
C GLU A 149 -6.29 -15.06 -3.97
N ASP A 150 -7.17 -15.78 -3.29
CA ASP A 150 -8.52 -15.30 -3.07
C ASP A 150 -8.53 -14.19 -2.01
N HIS A 151 -9.23 -13.11 -2.32
CA HIS A 151 -9.45 -12.02 -1.37
C HIS A 151 -10.18 -12.57 -0.12
N PRO A 152 -9.69 -12.31 1.11
CA PRO A 152 -10.18 -12.97 2.32
C PRO A 152 -11.65 -12.65 2.64
N VAL A 153 -12.12 -11.47 2.24
CA VAL A 153 -13.51 -11.03 2.37
C VAL A 153 -14.37 -11.31 1.13
N LEU A 154 -13.88 -10.97 -0.07
CA LEU A 154 -14.67 -11.03 -1.30
C LEU A 154 -14.67 -12.42 -1.96
N HIS A 155 -13.77 -13.32 -1.57
CA HIS A 155 -13.61 -14.67 -2.15
C HIS A 155 -13.52 -14.65 -3.69
N THR A 156 -12.79 -13.67 -4.22
CA THR A 156 -12.52 -13.52 -5.65
C THR A 156 -11.02 -13.34 -5.86
N PRO A 157 -10.48 -13.69 -7.04
CA PRO A 157 -9.03 -13.66 -7.26
C PRO A 157 -8.46 -12.24 -7.22
N PHE A 158 -7.47 -12.02 -6.37
CA PHE A 158 -6.67 -10.79 -6.26
C PHE A 158 -5.18 -11.15 -6.30
N TYR A 159 -4.33 -10.17 -6.61
CA TYR A 159 -2.91 -10.30 -6.32
C TYR A 159 -2.65 -9.90 -4.88
N MET A 160 -1.95 -10.74 -4.13
CA MET A 160 -1.54 -10.51 -2.75
C MET A 160 -0.06 -10.13 -2.70
N LEU A 161 0.26 -9.06 -1.99
CA LEU A 161 1.64 -8.79 -1.58
C LEU A 161 1.93 -9.55 -0.28
N HIS A 162 2.83 -10.53 -0.34
CA HIS A 162 3.11 -11.42 0.78
C HIS A 162 3.69 -10.63 1.97
N PRO A 163 3.15 -10.80 3.19
CA PRO A 163 3.45 -9.89 4.28
C PRO A 163 4.77 -10.18 4.99
N CYS A 164 5.41 -11.35 4.76
CA CYS A 164 6.66 -11.74 5.45
C CYS A 164 7.71 -10.64 5.51
N LYS A 165 8.04 -10.01 4.37
CA LYS A 165 9.09 -9.00 4.34
C LYS A 165 8.68 -7.72 5.05
N THR A 166 7.41 -7.32 4.90
CA THR A 166 6.82 -6.19 5.60
C THR A 166 6.81 -6.42 7.11
N GLY A 167 6.46 -7.63 7.55
CA GLY A 167 6.43 -8.04 8.95
C GLY A 167 7.81 -8.00 9.59
N GLU A 168 8.86 -8.45 8.89
CA GLU A 168 10.25 -8.31 9.33
C GLU A 168 10.63 -6.84 9.56
N ILE A 169 10.34 -5.96 8.58
CA ILE A 169 10.67 -4.53 8.68
C ILE A 169 9.92 -3.88 9.84
N MET A 170 8.62 -4.14 9.97
CA MET A 170 7.81 -3.60 11.05
C MET A 170 8.25 -4.09 12.43
N ALA A 171 8.74 -5.33 12.53
CA ALA A 171 9.31 -5.86 13.76
C ALA A 171 10.60 -5.14 14.15
N SER A 172 11.51 -4.90 13.20
CA SER A 172 12.76 -4.16 13.42
C SER A 172 12.52 -2.71 13.85
N LEU A 173 11.58 -2.01 13.19
CA LEU A 173 11.19 -0.64 13.58
C LEU A 173 10.58 -0.59 14.99
N ALA A 174 9.88 -1.65 15.41
CA ALA A 174 9.33 -1.74 16.75
C ALA A 174 10.41 -1.98 17.83
N SER A 175 11.50 -2.68 17.51
CA SER A 175 12.64 -2.87 18.44
C SER A 175 13.47 -1.60 18.61
N GLU A 176 13.81 -0.90 17.52
CA GLU A 176 14.62 0.33 17.58
C GLU A 176 13.97 1.42 18.43
N ASN A 177 12.64 1.56 18.33
CA ASN A 177 11.87 2.49 19.16
C ASN A 177 11.92 2.16 20.65
N LYS A 178 12.01 0.88 21.03
CA LYS A 178 12.14 0.48 22.43
C LYS A 178 13.53 0.82 22.97
N GLU A 179 14.57 0.60 22.19
CA GLU A 179 15.95 0.92 22.57
C GLU A 179 16.16 2.43 22.75
N MET A 180 15.61 3.25 21.84
CA MET A 180 15.65 4.72 21.99
C MET A 180 14.93 5.21 23.24
N GLN A 181 13.77 4.63 23.58
CA GLN A 181 13.02 5.00 24.78
C GLN A 181 13.72 4.55 26.08
N GLN A 182 14.41 3.41 26.06
CA GLN A 182 15.20 2.91 27.20
C GLN A 182 16.47 3.75 27.42
N ASN A 183 17.11 4.24 26.35
CA ASN A 183 18.29 5.09 26.45
C ASN A 183 17.95 6.54 26.88
N SER A 184 16.72 7.00 26.65
CA SER A 184 16.24 8.31 27.14
C SER A 184 15.72 8.30 28.59
N SER A 185 15.63 7.14 29.24
CA SER A 185 15.02 6.98 30.58
C SER A 185 16.02 6.77 31.72
N THR A 186 17.28 7.21 31.57
CA THR A 186 18.21 7.31 32.72
C THR A 186 17.98 8.65 33.44
N PRO A 187 17.37 8.70 34.64
CA PRO A 187 17.06 9.96 35.30
C PRO A 187 18.22 10.40 36.22
N PRO A 188 18.56 11.71 36.33
CA PRO A 188 19.23 12.23 37.50
C PRO A 188 18.32 12.03 38.72
N ARG A 189 18.85 11.35 39.74
CA ARG A 189 18.16 10.98 40.98
C ARG A 189 17.79 12.21 41.82
N LEU A 190 16.49 12.55 41.95
CA LEU A 190 15.91 13.29 43.09
C LEU A 190 14.42 12.93 43.29
N PRO A 191 13.84 13.14 44.50
CA PRO A 191 12.79 12.26 45.03
C PRO A 191 11.34 12.71 44.78
N ALA A 192 10.51 11.68 44.64
CA ALA A 192 9.06 11.53 44.83
C ALA A 192 8.20 12.79 45.03
N SER A 193 7.21 12.97 44.15
CA SER A 193 5.79 12.96 44.55
C SER A 193 4.80 13.05 43.36
N GLN A 194 3.63 12.44 43.61
CA GLN A 194 2.31 12.54 42.94
C GLN A 194 1.88 11.41 41.98
N PRO A 195 0.63 10.91 42.11
CA PRO A 195 0.13 9.79 41.33
C PRO A 195 -0.41 10.28 39.98
N ALA A 196 0.10 9.68 38.90
CA ALA A 196 -0.39 9.93 37.56
C ALA A 196 -1.77 9.30 37.36
N GLU A 197 -2.76 10.12 37.03
CA GLU A 197 -4.02 9.68 36.46
C GLU A 197 -3.75 8.93 35.15
N GLN A 198 -4.19 7.67 35.10
CA GLN A 198 -4.08 6.81 33.93
C GLN A 198 -5.15 7.22 32.90
N GLY A 199 -4.80 8.18 32.05
CA GLY A 199 -5.66 8.66 30.97
C GLY A 199 -5.74 7.67 29.80
N SER A 200 -6.94 7.17 29.54
CA SER A 200 -7.34 6.29 28.43
C SER A 200 -7.27 6.93 27.02
N PHE A 201 -6.42 7.94 26.80
CA PHE A 201 -6.41 8.77 25.59
C PHE A 201 -5.36 8.40 24.53
N ASN A 202 -4.46 7.42 24.77
CA ASN A 202 -3.31 7.19 23.89
C ASN A 202 -3.30 5.89 23.06
N LEU A 203 -4.28 4.99 23.20
CA LEU A 203 -4.20 3.68 22.55
C LEU A 203 -4.53 3.73 21.05
N CYS A 204 -5.57 4.47 20.66
CA CYS A 204 -6.02 4.54 19.26
C CYS A 204 -5.01 5.25 18.33
N ASN A 205 -4.27 6.24 18.84
CA ASN A 205 -3.25 6.96 18.10
C ASN A 205 -2.04 6.05 17.82
N SER A 206 -1.68 5.17 18.76
CA SER A 206 -0.58 4.19 18.56
C SER A 206 -0.87 3.18 17.44
N LYS A 207 -2.12 2.76 17.27
CA LYS A 207 -2.54 1.79 16.24
C LYS A 207 -2.69 2.44 14.86
N LEU A 208 -3.19 3.67 14.82
CA LEU A 208 -3.16 4.48 13.60
C LEU A 208 -1.72 4.75 13.15
N LYS A 209 -0.81 5.12 14.08
CA LYS A 209 0.63 5.24 13.81
C LYS A 209 1.22 3.97 13.22
N TYR A 210 0.89 2.81 13.80
CA TYR A 210 1.31 1.52 13.26
C TYR A 210 0.81 1.32 11.82
N LEU A 211 -0.48 1.54 11.56
CA LEU A 211 -1.06 1.36 10.23
C LEU A 211 -0.46 2.32 9.20
N LEU A 212 -0.22 3.58 9.56
CA LEU A 212 0.43 4.56 8.70
C LEU A 212 1.89 4.20 8.40
N ALA A 213 2.65 3.81 9.42
CA ALA A 213 4.02 3.33 9.25
C ALA A 213 4.06 2.08 8.36
N TRP A 214 3.13 1.14 8.56
CA TRP A 214 2.97 -0.02 7.70
C TRP A 214 2.64 0.39 6.26
N LEU A 215 1.75 1.37 6.04
CA LEU A 215 1.42 1.90 4.70
C LEU A 215 2.66 2.50 4.01
N CYS A 216 3.53 3.17 4.77
CA CYS A 216 4.80 3.70 4.25
C CYS A 216 5.77 2.60 3.80
N VAL A 217 5.65 1.37 4.31
CA VAL A 217 6.48 0.23 3.91
C VAL A 217 5.78 -0.57 2.80
N ALA A 218 4.59 -1.10 3.11
CA ALA A 218 3.82 -1.99 2.24
C ALA A 218 3.22 -1.28 1.02
N GLY A 219 2.80 -0.02 1.18
CA GLY A 219 2.12 0.73 0.14
C GLY A 219 3.04 1.33 -0.91
N ARG A 220 4.36 1.34 -0.67
CA ARG A 220 5.36 1.92 -1.58
C ARG A 220 5.37 1.27 -2.96
N PRO A 221 5.46 -0.06 -3.10
CA PRO A 221 5.50 -0.69 -4.41
C PRO A 221 4.25 -0.43 -5.23
N LEU A 222 3.12 -0.21 -4.55
CA LEU A 222 1.85 0.14 -5.19
C LEU A 222 1.62 1.64 -5.26
N GLY A 223 2.59 2.52 -4.97
CA GLY A 223 2.41 3.97 -5.07
C GLY A 223 1.30 4.56 -4.17
N VAL A 224 0.94 3.88 -3.08
CA VAL A 224 -0.11 4.32 -2.13
C VAL A 224 0.41 4.67 -0.74
N ALA A 225 1.73 4.64 -0.55
CA ALA A 225 2.35 5.18 0.66
C ALA A 225 2.07 6.69 0.74
N PRO A 226 1.66 7.21 1.92
CA PRO A 226 1.44 8.64 2.08
C PRO A 226 2.76 9.39 1.93
N ASN A 227 2.71 10.58 1.35
CA ASN A 227 3.89 11.44 1.33
C ASN A 227 4.18 12.01 2.72
N THR A 228 5.37 12.59 2.93
CA THR A 228 5.79 13.09 4.25
C THR A 228 4.81 14.12 4.83
N LEU A 229 4.25 15.00 4.00
CA LEU A 229 3.32 16.04 4.45
C LEU A 229 1.98 15.43 4.89
N GLU A 230 1.43 14.53 4.07
CA GLU A 230 0.23 13.76 4.40
C GLU A 230 0.43 12.93 5.67
N TYR A 231 1.55 12.23 5.78
CA TYR A 231 1.89 11.42 6.95
C TYR A 231 1.92 12.27 8.22
N VAL A 232 2.63 13.40 8.20
CA VAL A 232 2.72 14.31 9.36
C VAL A 232 1.36 14.93 9.68
N ALA A 233 0.59 15.34 8.67
CA ALA A 233 -0.76 15.88 8.87
C ALA A 233 -1.67 14.84 9.54
N MET A 234 -1.69 13.59 9.04
CA MET A 234 -2.49 12.51 9.62
C MET A 234 -2.07 12.16 11.05
N LEU A 235 -0.77 12.22 11.37
CA LEU A 235 -0.30 12.01 12.74
C LEU A 235 -0.74 13.10 13.71
N ASN A 236 -0.72 14.36 13.27
CA ASN A 236 -1.07 15.51 14.09
C ASN A 236 -2.59 15.67 14.25
N SER A 237 -3.37 15.33 13.22
CA SER A 237 -4.84 15.35 13.28
C SER A 237 -5.44 14.16 14.01
N GLY A 238 -4.67 13.08 14.20
CA GLY A 238 -5.07 11.93 15.01
C GLY A 238 -4.70 12.04 16.49
N ALA A 239 -4.01 13.10 16.91
CA ALA A 239 -3.54 13.37 18.28
C ALA A 239 -4.59 14.10 19.13
#